data_AF-A0A422MSF0-F1
#
_entry.id   AF-A0A422MSF0-F1
#
_cell.length_a   1.000
_cell.length_b   1.000
_cell.length_c   1.000
_cell.angle_alpha   90.00
_cell.angle_beta   90.00
_cell.angle_gamma   90.00
#
_symmetry.space_group_name_H-M   'P 1'
#
loop_
_entity.id
_entity.type
_entity.pdbx_description
1 polymer ?
#
loop_
_entity_poly.entity_id
_entity_poly.type
_entity_poly.pdbx_seq_one_letter_code
_entity_poly.pdbx_strand_id
1 'polypeptide(L)'
;MGEPPIVEGISSSVMDLLVSDGTLTHYVGPISANDAAGYNPFSSLMYTRDGLFALYSKKRERGGLGSLVFKSLTEQLQHIKTMLSKWKEMDDRVSTLCGSTTTTAMTDGTKAAGCVGPLPTAGLIGFLSNNASDTHWNDEYLGVGATVSTGMMTKAENGFRLAGRGARIVWPMGRQEDNPVQSYVGEELALVATVTISKVPTLTTLLLGVSTVGPNGKYVGLWHDEHQHWKTMLREEGNALAVTWGVGTAYQVALTVQNDGCSAYVDGELVGSLGD
;
A
#
# COMPACT_ATOMS: atom_id res chain seq x y z
N MET A 1 53.13 24.11 -10.49
CA MET A 1 52.23 22.94 -10.46
C MET A 1 50.97 23.43 -9.77
N GLY A 2 49.97 23.87 -10.55
CA GLY A 2 48.73 24.44 -10.03
C GLY A 2 47.74 23.31 -9.75
N GLU A 3 47.07 23.37 -8.61
CA GLU A 3 45.97 22.48 -8.27
C GLU A 3 44.88 22.54 -9.36
N PRO A 4 44.27 21.39 -9.72
CA PRO A 4 43.12 21.41 -10.61
C PRO A 4 41.92 22.06 -9.89
N PRO A 5 41.07 22.82 -10.59
CA PRO A 5 39.85 23.33 -10.00
C PRO A 5 38.95 22.14 -9.64
N ILE A 6 38.49 22.12 -8.39
CA ILE A 6 37.41 21.25 -7.93
C ILE A 6 36.17 21.65 -8.73
N VAL A 7 35.82 20.85 -9.74
CA VAL A 7 34.52 20.92 -10.38
C VAL A 7 33.53 20.30 -9.41
N GLU A 8 32.91 21.12 -8.56
CA GLU A 8 31.70 20.71 -7.85
C GLU A 8 30.68 20.29 -8.91
N GLY A 9 30.38 18.99 -8.95
CA GLY A 9 29.35 18.43 -9.80
C GLY A 9 28.01 19.05 -9.43
N ILE A 10 27.55 20.02 -10.22
CA ILE A 10 26.26 20.65 -10.05
C ILE A 10 25.20 19.62 -10.45
N SER A 11 24.56 18.99 -9.48
CA SER A 11 23.38 18.15 -9.68
C SER A 11 22.30 18.97 -10.39
N SER A 12 21.96 18.58 -11.62
CA SER A 12 20.70 18.99 -12.23
C SER A 12 19.57 18.30 -11.47
N SER A 13 18.57 19.07 -11.02
CA SER A 13 17.35 18.49 -10.45
C SER A 13 16.12 18.83 -11.28
N VAL A 14 15.26 17.83 -11.41
CA VAL A 14 13.97 17.89 -12.11
C VAL A 14 12.91 18.27 -11.10
N MET A 15 11.97 19.12 -11.50
CA MET A 15 10.78 19.41 -10.69
C MET A 15 9.67 18.46 -11.07
N ASP A 16 9.13 17.80 -10.06
CA ASP A 16 8.10 16.79 -10.17
C ASP A 16 6.76 17.30 -9.66
N LEU A 17 5.68 16.81 -10.27
CA LEU A 17 4.33 17.06 -9.83
C LEU A 17 3.77 15.82 -9.14
N LEU A 18 3.24 16.03 -7.93
CA LEU A 18 2.51 15.04 -7.16
C LEU A 18 1.07 15.52 -6.94
N VAL A 19 0.17 14.58 -6.75
CA VAL A 19 -1.22 14.83 -6.36
C VAL A 19 -1.55 13.97 -5.14
N SER A 20 -2.26 14.56 -4.18
CA SER A 20 -2.71 13.87 -2.98
C SER A 20 -4.08 14.36 -2.55
N ASP A 21 -4.90 13.45 -2.02
CA ASP A 21 -6.17 13.75 -1.35
C ASP A 21 -6.03 13.78 0.19
N GLY A 22 -4.80 13.73 0.70
CA GLY A 22 -4.48 13.60 2.13
C GLY A 22 -4.28 12.16 2.61
N THR A 23 -4.68 11.15 1.82
CA THR A 23 -4.49 9.73 2.11
C THR A 23 -3.60 9.08 1.04
N LEU A 24 -4.02 9.17 -0.22
CA LEU A 24 -3.30 8.69 -1.38
C LEU A 24 -2.35 9.78 -1.87
N THR A 25 -1.18 9.38 -2.36
CA THR A 25 -0.22 10.26 -3.04
C THR A 25 0.23 9.58 -4.31
N HIS A 26 0.16 10.29 -5.44
CA HIS A 26 0.55 9.76 -6.74
C HIS A 26 1.52 10.68 -7.47
N TYR A 27 2.48 10.06 -8.14
CA TYR A 27 3.44 10.72 -9.02
C TYR A 27 2.78 11.05 -10.35
N VAL A 28 2.58 12.33 -10.65
CA VAL A 28 2.02 12.74 -11.95
C VAL A 28 3.10 12.76 -13.03
N GLY A 29 4.33 13.11 -12.66
CA GLY A 29 5.46 13.19 -13.58
C GLY A 29 6.24 14.49 -13.48
N PRO A 30 7.34 14.60 -14.25
CA PRO A 30 8.17 15.78 -14.26
C PRO A 30 7.48 16.94 -15.00
N ILE A 31 7.55 18.13 -14.42
CA ILE A 31 7.04 19.36 -15.05
C ILE A 31 8.15 20.18 -15.71
N SER A 32 9.42 19.93 -15.34
CA SER A 32 10.60 20.58 -15.90
C SER A 32 11.53 19.61 -16.64
N ALA A 33 12.44 20.14 -17.44
CA ALA A 33 13.54 19.36 -18.00
C ALA A 33 14.68 19.20 -16.98
N ASN A 34 15.65 18.33 -17.29
CA ASN A 34 16.83 18.03 -16.46
C ASN A 34 17.88 19.16 -16.46
N ASP A 35 17.45 20.41 -16.62
CA ASP A 35 18.28 21.62 -16.61
C ASP A 35 17.66 22.73 -15.73
N ALA A 36 16.57 22.42 -15.03
CA ALA A 36 15.76 23.41 -14.35
C ALA A 36 16.39 23.93 -13.06
N ALA A 37 16.94 23.04 -12.23
CA ALA A 37 17.37 23.44 -10.90
C ALA A 37 18.83 23.92 -10.83
N GLY A 38 18.97 25.16 -10.36
CA GLY A 38 20.21 25.69 -9.80
C GLY A 38 20.13 25.79 -8.28
N TYR A 39 21.00 26.60 -7.68
CA TYR A 39 20.92 26.92 -6.25
C TYR A 39 19.60 27.67 -5.97
N ASN A 40 18.78 27.13 -5.06
CA ASN A 40 17.50 27.66 -4.59
C ASN A 40 16.32 27.60 -5.62
N PRO A 41 15.81 26.39 -5.93
CA PRO A 41 14.71 26.22 -6.88
C PRO A 41 13.41 26.83 -6.36
N PHE A 42 12.70 27.57 -7.23
CA PHE A 42 11.37 28.11 -6.96
C PHE A 42 10.35 27.47 -7.91
N SER A 43 9.20 27.08 -7.38
CA SER A 43 8.05 26.67 -8.17
C SER A 43 6.74 27.17 -7.55
N SER A 44 5.75 27.45 -8.39
CA SER A 44 4.39 27.79 -8.02
C SER A 44 3.43 27.14 -9.00
N LEU A 45 2.41 26.46 -8.48
CA LEU A 45 1.31 25.89 -9.26
C LEU A 45 0.10 26.80 -9.17
N MET A 46 -0.62 26.95 -10.28
CA MET A 46 -1.86 27.71 -10.35
C MET A 46 -2.91 26.89 -11.09
N TYR A 47 -4.02 26.60 -10.43
CA TYR A 47 -5.18 25.96 -11.04
C TYR A 47 -6.30 26.98 -11.20
N THR A 48 -6.78 27.14 -12.44
CA THR A 48 -7.88 28.06 -12.78
C THR A 48 -8.95 27.33 -13.58
N ARG A 49 -10.01 28.04 -13.98
CA ARG A 49 -11.01 27.50 -14.90
C ARG A 49 -10.43 27.09 -16.25
N ASP A 50 -9.36 27.76 -16.68
CA ASP A 50 -8.74 27.57 -18.00
C ASP A 50 -7.69 26.44 -18.02
N GLY A 51 -7.21 26.00 -16.85
CA GLY A 51 -6.25 24.90 -16.78
C GLY A 51 -5.35 24.90 -15.54
N LEU A 52 -4.34 24.02 -15.59
CA LEU A 52 -3.27 23.93 -14.60
C LEU A 52 -2.00 24.52 -15.20
N PHE A 53 -1.33 25.37 -14.45
CA PHE A 53 -0.13 26.07 -14.89
C PHE A 53 0.96 25.96 -13.82
N ALA A 54 2.22 25.88 -14.26
CA ALA A 54 3.37 25.98 -13.39
C ALA A 54 4.25 27.18 -13.77
N LEU A 55 4.68 27.92 -12.77
CA LEU A 55 5.73 28.93 -12.85
C LEU A 55 6.93 28.41 -12.07
N TYR A 56 8.09 28.27 -12.71
CA TYR A 56 9.28 27.77 -12.01
C TYR A 56 10.59 28.41 -12.48
N SER A 57 11.58 28.41 -11.60
CA SER A 57 12.93 28.89 -11.91
C SER A 57 13.68 27.91 -12.80
N LYS A 58 14.33 28.43 -13.85
CA LYS A 58 15.25 27.72 -14.73
C LYS A 58 16.62 28.38 -14.69
N LYS A 59 17.67 27.58 -14.46
CA LYS A 59 19.07 28.03 -14.53
C LYS A 59 19.48 28.31 -15.98
N ARG A 60 20.34 29.31 -16.21
CA ARG A 60 21.10 29.45 -17.46
C ARG A 60 22.50 28.83 -17.32
N GLU A 61 23.02 28.28 -18.42
CA GLU A 61 24.31 27.55 -18.47
C GLU A 61 25.56 28.38 -18.13
N ARG A 62 25.48 29.70 -17.93
CA ARG A 62 26.65 30.58 -17.69
C ARG A 62 26.31 31.79 -16.82
N GLY A 63 26.43 31.65 -15.50
CA GLY A 63 26.63 32.75 -14.52
C GLY A 63 25.61 33.90 -14.48
N GLY A 64 24.49 33.84 -15.21
CA GLY A 64 23.47 34.88 -15.26
C GLY A 64 22.33 34.68 -14.24
N LEU A 65 21.51 35.72 -14.07
CA LEU A 65 20.26 35.65 -13.29
C LEU A 65 19.34 34.56 -13.86
N GLY A 66 18.77 33.74 -12.98
CA GLY A 66 17.82 32.68 -13.37
C GLY A 66 16.61 33.25 -14.12
N SER A 67 16.05 32.46 -15.04
CA SER A 67 14.81 32.82 -15.75
C SER A 67 13.60 32.11 -15.12
N LEU A 68 12.41 32.68 -15.25
CA LEU A 68 11.17 31.99 -14.90
C LEU A 68 10.55 31.36 -16.15
N VAL A 69 10.08 30.13 -16.03
CA VAL A 69 9.34 29.40 -17.07
C VAL A 69 7.89 29.30 -16.63
N PHE A 70 6.99 29.78 -17.48
CA PHE A 70 5.55 29.57 -17.33
C PHE A 70 5.11 28.49 -18.32
N LYS A 71 4.48 27.43 -17.82
CA LYS A 71 4.12 26.25 -18.61
C LYS A 71 2.67 25.84 -18.33
N SER A 72 1.90 25.61 -19.40
CA SER A 72 0.61 24.92 -19.29
C SER A 72 0.85 23.43 -19.07
N LEU A 73 0.18 22.87 -18.07
CA LEU A 73 0.27 21.48 -17.66
C LEU A 73 -0.98 20.70 -18.11
N THR A 74 -1.36 20.86 -19.38
CA THR A 74 -2.61 20.32 -19.94
C THR A 74 -2.66 18.80 -19.85
N GLU A 75 -1.57 18.13 -20.24
CA GLU A 75 -1.44 16.66 -20.20
C GLU A 75 -1.49 16.15 -18.76
N GLN A 76 -0.73 16.79 -17.85
CA GLN A 76 -0.72 16.44 -16.43
C GLN A 76 -2.09 16.63 -15.80
N LEU A 77 -2.81 17.72 -16.13
CA LEU A 77 -4.16 17.95 -15.63
C LEU A 77 -5.14 16.88 -16.14
N GLN A 78 -5.01 16.44 -17.39
CA GLN A 78 -5.82 15.34 -17.92
C GLN A 78 -5.53 14.04 -17.16
N HIS A 79 -4.26 13.72 -16.90
CA HIS A 79 -3.86 12.56 -16.10
C HIS A 79 -4.43 12.63 -14.68
N ILE A 80 -4.32 13.78 -14.01
CA ILE A 80 -4.89 14.01 -12.67
C ILE A 80 -6.40 13.76 -12.69
N LYS A 81 -7.14 14.31 -13.66
CA LYS A 81 -8.60 14.10 -13.74
C LYS A 81 -8.98 12.64 -13.95
N THR A 82 -8.26 11.92 -14.81
CA THR A 82 -8.48 10.48 -15.04
C THR A 82 -8.22 9.69 -13.75
N MET A 83 -7.12 9.98 -13.06
CA MET A 83 -6.74 9.32 -11.82
C MET A 83 -7.75 9.58 -10.69
N LEU A 84 -8.16 10.83 -10.46
CA LEU A 84 -9.19 11.18 -9.48
C LEU A 84 -10.54 10.51 -9.79
N SER A 85 -10.88 10.38 -11.08
CA SER A 85 -12.08 9.62 -11.49
C SER A 85 -11.95 8.14 -11.14
N LYS A 86 -10.74 7.57 -11.28
CA LYS A 86 -10.49 6.17 -10.92
C LYS A 86 -10.54 5.96 -9.40
N TRP A 87 -9.96 6.85 -8.60
CA TRP A 87 -10.07 6.78 -7.14
C TRP A 87 -11.52 6.81 -6.68
N LYS A 88 -12.33 7.71 -7.24
CA LYS A 88 -13.76 7.75 -6.95
C LYS A 88 -14.51 6.48 -7.36
N GLU A 89 -14.25 5.94 -8.55
CA GLU A 89 -14.84 4.67 -9.00
C GLU A 89 -14.50 3.52 -8.02
N MET A 90 -13.26 3.53 -7.52
CA MET A 90 -12.79 2.55 -6.55
C MET A 90 -13.43 2.71 -5.17
N ASP A 91 -13.58 3.94 -4.68
CA ASP A 91 -14.32 4.22 -3.43
C ASP A 91 -15.77 3.73 -3.54
N ASP A 92 -16.44 4.10 -4.63
CA ASP A 92 -17.82 3.68 -4.89
C ASP A 92 -17.91 2.15 -4.90
N ARG A 93 -16.97 1.46 -5.57
CA ARG A 93 -16.93 0.00 -5.61
C ARG A 93 -16.69 -0.62 -4.23
N VAL A 94 -15.66 -0.18 -3.52
CA VAL A 94 -15.30 -0.71 -2.19
C VAL A 94 -16.44 -0.53 -1.21
N SER A 95 -17.06 0.65 -1.18
CA SER A 95 -18.19 0.93 -0.30
C SER A 95 -19.36 -0.05 -0.49
N THR A 96 -19.53 -0.60 -1.71
CA THR A 96 -20.60 -1.55 -2.05
C THR A 96 -20.24 -3.02 -1.85
N LEU A 97 -18.99 -3.36 -1.54
CA LEU A 97 -18.59 -4.78 -1.33
C LEU A 97 -19.33 -5.43 -0.16
N CYS A 98 -19.81 -4.61 0.77
CA CYS A 98 -20.63 -5.02 1.90
C CYS A 98 -22.13 -4.65 1.71
N GLY A 99 -22.51 -4.27 0.50
CA GLY A 99 -23.85 -3.85 0.14
C GLY A 99 -24.73 -4.98 -0.39
N SER A 100 -25.74 -5.34 0.40
CA SER A 100 -26.92 -6.14 0.04
C SER A 100 -26.74 -7.67 -0.01
N THR A 101 -27.44 -8.34 0.91
CA THR A 101 -27.93 -9.75 0.82
C THR A 101 -26.93 -10.91 0.94
N THR A 102 -26.09 -10.92 1.97
CA THR A 102 -25.51 -12.19 2.50
C THR A 102 -25.69 -12.32 4.01
N THR A 103 -26.91 -12.08 4.51
CA THR A 103 -27.43 -12.95 5.57
C THR A 103 -27.85 -14.27 4.93
N THR A 104 -26.88 -15.09 4.52
CA THR A 104 -27.12 -16.52 4.42
C THR A 104 -27.25 -16.99 5.85
N ALA A 105 -28.48 -17.17 6.32
CA ALA A 105 -28.72 -18.00 7.48
C ALA A 105 -28.17 -19.39 7.15
N MET A 106 -26.97 -19.72 7.63
CA MET A 106 -26.53 -21.10 7.67
C MET A 106 -27.20 -21.78 8.87
N THR A 107 -27.73 -22.96 8.59
CA THR A 107 -28.27 -23.93 9.52
C THR A 107 -27.16 -24.46 10.43
N ASP A 108 -26.75 -23.69 11.46
CA ASP A 108 -26.16 -24.27 12.69
C ASP A 108 -25.92 -23.27 13.86
N GLY A 109 -26.50 -22.06 13.83
CA GLY A 109 -26.45 -21.16 15.00
C GLY A 109 -25.10 -20.48 15.26
N THR A 110 -24.07 -20.72 14.44
CA THR A 110 -22.87 -19.89 14.36
C THR A 110 -23.15 -18.63 13.55
N LYS A 111 -23.09 -17.46 14.20
CA LYS A 111 -23.19 -16.16 13.51
C LYS A 111 -21.99 -16.03 12.57
N ALA A 112 -22.24 -16.05 11.27
CA ALA A 112 -21.28 -15.48 10.33
C ALA A 112 -21.17 -13.98 10.63
N ALA A 113 -19.95 -13.46 10.80
CA ALA A 113 -19.68 -12.03 10.82
C ALA A 113 -19.96 -11.45 9.42
N GLY A 114 -21.25 -11.37 9.08
CA GLY A 114 -21.70 -10.65 7.89
C GLY A 114 -21.37 -9.18 8.08
N CYS A 115 -20.72 -8.58 7.09
CA CYS A 115 -20.46 -7.17 7.13
C CYS A 115 -21.79 -6.39 7.06
N VAL A 116 -21.92 -5.30 7.84
CA VAL A 116 -23.15 -4.50 7.96
C VAL A 116 -22.87 -3.07 7.46
N GLY A 117 -23.53 -2.69 6.38
CA GLY A 117 -23.48 -1.34 5.83
C GLY A 117 -22.33 -1.10 4.85
N PRO A 118 -22.17 0.11 4.31
CA PRO A 118 -21.10 0.40 3.37
C PRO A 118 -19.72 0.23 4.02
N LEU A 119 -18.75 -0.34 3.30
CA LEU A 119 -17.37 -0.39 3.80
C LEU A 119 -16.78 1.02 3.88
N PRO A 120 -16.01 1.33 4.93
CA PRO A 120 -15.32 2.60 5.04
C PRO A 120 -14.21 2.70 3.99
N THR A 121 -14.20 3.80 3.23
CA THR A 121 -13.14 4.13 2.27
C THR A 121 -12.26 5.28 2.75
N ALA A 122 -12.71 6.04 3.75
CA ALA A 122 -11.91 7.08 4.38
C ALA A 122 -10.64 6.47 5.00
N GLY A 123 -9.47 6.99 4.62
CA GLY A 123 -8.17 6.48 5.08
C GLY A 123 -7.69 5.21 4.35
N LEU A 124 -8.39 4.75 3.31
CA LEU A 124 -7.95 3.61 2.51
C LEU A 124 -6.78 4.02 1.60
N ILE A 125 -5.61 3.42 1.83
CA ILE A 125 -4.36 3.76 1.13
C ILE A 125 -4.04 2.84 -0.06
N GLY A 126 -4.82 1.77 -0.26
CA GLY A 126 -4.64 0.82 -1.35
C GLY A 126 -5.61 -0.35 -1.27
N PHE A 127 -5.84 -1.02 -2.40
CA PHE A 127 -6.75 -2.15 -2.49
C PHE A 127 -6.29 -3.17 -3.52
N LEU A 128 -5.91 -4.37 -3.05
CA LEU A 128 -5.52 -5.50 -3.89
C LEU A 128 -6.69 -6.46 -4.06
N SER A 129 -7.18 -6.64 -5.29
CA SER A 129 -8.28 -7.58 -5.58
C SER A 129 -8.12 -8.29 -6.94
N ASN A 130 -8.95 -8.02 -7.95
CA ASN A 130 -8.96 -8.85 -9.17
C ASN A 130 -7.89 -8.46 -10.20
N ASN A 131 -7.40 -7.23 -10.13
CA ASN A 131 -6.42 -6.70 -11.07
C ASN A 131 -5.01 -7.26 -10.76
N ALA A 132 -4.63 -8.34 -11.41
CA ALA A 132 -3.37 -9.02 -11.16
C ALA A 132 -2.89 -9.84 -12.38
N SER A 133 -1.57 -10.05 -12.44
CA SER A 133 -0.85 -10.96 -13.35
C SER A 133 -0.19 -12.10 -12.56
N ASP A 134 0.52 -13.00 -13.24
CA ASP A 134 1.21 -14.12 -12.59
C ASP A 134 2.38 -13.69 -11.67
N THR A 135 2.82 -12.44 -11.78
CA THR A 135 3.99 -11.92 -11.05
C THR A 135 3.69 -10.65 -10.23
N HIS A 136 2.54 -10.01 -10.46
CA HIS A 136 2.18 -8.74 -9.82
C HIS A 136 0.70 -8.70 -9.44
N TRP A 137 0.41 -8.20 -8.25
CA TRP A 137 -0.94 -7.88 -7.81
C TRP A 137 -1.08 -6.35 -7.80
N ASN A 138 -1.86 -5.80 -8.71
CA ASN A 138 -1.93 -4.35 -8.87
C ASN A 138 -2.79 -3.72 -7.77
N ASP A 139 -2.35 -2.58 -7.25
CA ASP A 139 -3.21 -1.72 -6.45
C ASP A 139 -4.24 -1.04 -7.36
N GLU A 140 -5.51 -1.25 -7.05
CA GLU A 140 -6.60 -0.72 -7.85
C GLU A 140 -6.80 0.80 -7.69
N TYR A 141 -6.19 1.41 -6.66
CA TYR A 141 -6.05 2.88 -6.53
C TYR A 141 -4.88 3.46 -7.32
N LEU A 142 -4.24 2.67 -8.20
CA LEU A 142 -3.10 3.10 -9.02
C LEU A 142 -1.83 3.44 -8.21
N GLY A 143 -1.75 2.98 -6.95
CA GLY A 143 -0.54 3.00 -6.16
C GLY A 143 0.41 1.86 -6.52
N VAL A 144 1.37 1.60 -5.64
CA VAL A 144 2.32 0.50 -5.81
C VAL A 144 1.62 -0.83 -5.52
N GLY A 145 1.65 -1.76 -6.47
CA GLY A 145 1.15 -3.12 -6.29
C GLY A 145 2.10 -4.04 -5.51
N ALA A 146 1.65 -5.26 -5.22
CA ALA A 146 2.46 -6.29 -4.58
C ALA A 146 3.18 -7.19 -5.59
N THR A 147 4.38 -7.65 -5.23
CA THR A 147 5.11 -8.68 -5.97
C THR A 147 4.67 -10.08 -5.53
N VAL A 148 4.43 -10.95 -6.50
CA VAL A 148 3.95 -12.32 -6.31
C VAL A 148 5.10 -13.29 -6.64
N SER A 149 5.29 -14.32 -5.81
CA SER A 149 6.34 -15.32 -6.05
C SER A 149 6.01 -16.21 -7.25
N THR A 150 6.76 -16.05 -8.34
CA THR A 150 6.55 -16.77 -9.60
C THR A 150 6.63 -18.29 -9.43
N GLY A 151 5.67 -19.02 -10.01
CA GLY A 151 5.66 -20.48 -10.07
C GLY A 151 5.15 -21.20 -8.81
N MET A 152 4.85 -20.47 -7.73
CA MET A 152 4.28 -21.01 -6.49
C MET A 152 2.88 -20.46 -6.18
N MET A 153 2.33 -19.64 -7.08
CA MET A 153 1.03 -19.00 -6.91
C MET A 153 0.20 -19.15 -8.17
N THR A 154 -1.11 -19.27 -7.98
CA THR A 154 -2.09 -19.28 -9.07
C THR A 154 -3.10 -18.19 -8.81
N LYS A 155 -3.34 -17.34 -9.81
CA LYS A 155 -4.38 -16.32 -9.74
C LYS A 155 -5.73 -16.97 -9.44
N ALA A 156 -6.44 -16.41 -8.49
CA ALA A 156 -7.81 -16.77 -8.13
C ALA A 156 -8.70 -15.54 -8.29
N GLU A 157 -10.01 -15.75 -8.16
CA GLU A 157 -10.94 -14.63 -8.06
C GLU A 157 -10.62 -13.80 -6.81
N ASN A 158 -10.48 -12.49 -7.00
CA ASN A 158 -10.15 -11.48 -6.01
C ASN A 158 -8.83 -11.72 -5.26
N GLY A 159 -7.92 -12.56 -5.77
CA GLY A 159 -6.63 -12.79 -5.13
C GLY A 159 -5.82 -13.95 -5.67
N PHE A 160 -5.16 -14.69 -4.79
CA PHE A 160 -4.21 -15.74 -5.14
C PHE A 160 -4.36 -16.98 -4.29
N ARG A 161 -4.10 -18.14 -4.89
CA ARG A 161 -3.85 -19.40 -4.18
C ARG A 161 -2.36 -19.61 -4.04
N LEU A 162 -1.91 -19.76 -2.81
CA LEU A 162 -0.51 -19.97 -2.47
C LEU A 162 -0.27 -21.46 -2.23
N ALA A 163 0.74 -22.03 -2.89
CA ALA A 163 1.12 -23.43 -2.72
C ALA A 163 2.65 -23.58 -2.67
N GLY A 164 3.13 -24.36 -1.70
CA GLY A 164 4.55 -24.69 -1.58
C GLY A 164 5.31 -23.83 -0.57
N ARG A 165 6.48 -24.33 -0.17
CA ARG A 165 7.35 -23.66 0.80
C ARG A 165 7.97 -22.42 0.16
N GLY A 166 7.82 -21.27 0.81
CA GLY A 166 8.39 -19.99 0.36
C GLY A 166 7.46 -19.14 -0.50
N ALA A 167 6.25 -19.62 -0.79
CA ALA A 167 5.22 -18.82 -1.47
C ALA A 167 4.84 -17.60 -0.61
N ARG A 168 5.14 -16.39 -1.07
CA ARG A 168 4.75 -15.13 -0.42
C ARG A 168 4.36 -14.04 -1.41
N ILE A 169 3.49 -13.14 -0.94
CA ILE A 169 3.13 -11.88 -1.60
C ILE A 169 3.76 -10.78 -0.78
N VAL A 170 4.45 -9.85 -1.43
CA VAL A 170 5.14 -8.75 -0.75
C VAL A 170 4.58 -7.44 -1.30
N TRP A 171 3.87 -6.69 -0.44
CA TRP A 171 3.32 -5.39 -0.78
C TRP A 171 4.17 -4.29 -0.14
N PRO A 172 4.97 -3.53 -0.91
CA PRO A 172 5.75 -2.44 -0.36
C PRO A 172 4.86 -1.24 -0.04
N MET A 173 4.84 -0.84 1.23
CA MET A 173 4.07 0.32 1.71
C MET A 173 4.94 1.56 1.93
N GLY A 174 6.27 1.44 1.87
CA GLY A 174 7.21 2.51 2.26
C GLY A 174 8.21 2.89 1.18
N ARG A 175 9.03 3.91 1.49
CA ARG A 175 10.02 4.51 0.59
C ARG A 175 10.95 3.44 0.01
N GLN A 176 10.83 3.20 -1.29
CA GLN A 176 11.82 2.44 -2.05
C GLN A 176 12.95 3.42 -2.40
N GLU A 177 14.21 3.02 -2.23
CA GLU A 177 15.38 3.91 -2.45
C GLU A 177 15.37 4.54 -3.85
N ASP A 178 14.80 3.83 -4.85
CA ASP A 178 14.69 4.27 -6.24
C ASP A 178 13.36 4.98 -6.58
N ASN A 179 12.39 5.04 -5.66
CA ASN A 179 11.09 5.70 -5.90
C ASN A 179 10.63 6.49 -4.66
N PRO A 180 11.03 7.76 -4.53
CA PRO A 180 10.78 8.58 -3.33
C PRO A 180 9.32 9.02 -3.17
N VAL A 181 8.42 8.65 -4.08
CA VAL A 181 7.10 9.28 -4.22
C VAL A 181 6.04 8.69 -3.27
N GLN A 182 6.23 7.48 -2.75
CA GLN A 182 5.21 6.87 -1.88
C GLN A 182 5.85 6.37 -0.58
N SER A 183 6.12 7.33 0.31
CA SER A 183 6.37 7.01 1.71
C SER A 183 5.04 7.08 2.46
N TYR A 184 4.41 5.94 2.72
CA TYR A 184 3.53 5.88 3.88
C TYR A 184 4.42 6.09 5.11
N VAL A 185 4.22 7.21 5.78
CA VAL A 185 4.83 7.56 7.07
C VAL A 185 3.69 7.63 8.09
N GLY A 186 2.81 6.62 8.09
CA GLY A 186 1.75 6.53 9.08
C GLY A 186 2.25 5.78 10.31
N GLU A 187 1.95 6.35 11.47
CA GLU A 187 2.16 5.73 12.79
C GLU A 187 1.17 4.59 13.05
N GLU A 188 0.05 4.57 12.31
CA GLU A 188 -1.06 3.62 12.52
C GLU A 188 -1.58 3.01 11.21
N LEU A 189 -1.51 1.69 11.08
CA LEU A 189 -1.90 0.93 9.88
C LEU A 189 -2.94 -0.15 10.20
N ALA A 190 -3.98 -0.27 9.37
CA ALA A 190 -4.85 -1.43 9.35
C ALA A 190 -4.68 -2.19 8.02
N LEU A 191 -4.42 -3.50 8.11
CA LEU A 191 -4.33 -4.41 6.97
C LEU A 191 -5.39 -5.49 7.11
N VAL A 192 -6.26 -5.61 6.11
CA VAL A 192 -7.40 -6.53 6.11
C VAL A 192 -7.33 -7.46 4.90
N ALA A 193 -7.66 -8.74 5.09
CA ALA A 193 -7.71 -9.72 4.02
C ALA A 193 -8.76 -10.79 4.30
N THR A 194 -9.30 -11.38 3.23
CA THR A 194 -10.04 -12.65 3.30
C THR A 194 -9.08 -13.78 3.00
N VAL A 195 -9.03 -14.77 3.89
CA VAL A 195 -8.11 -15.90 3.78
C VAL A 195 -8.87 -17.23 3.86
N THR A 196 -8.32 -18.26 3.21
CA THR A 196 -8.84 -19.62 3.32
C THR A 196 -7.67 -20.58 3.42
N ILE A 197 -7.63 -21.38 4.48
CA ILE A 197 -6.55 -22.34 4.72
C ILE A 197 -6.99 -23.70 4.17
N SER A 198 -6.45 -24.08 3.01
CA SER A 198 -6.86 -25.31 2.32
C SER A 198 -6.28 -26.60 2.91
N LYS A 199 -5.26 -26.52 3.76
CA LYS A 199 -4.61 -27.69 4.37
C LYS A 199 -3.93 -27.32 5.68
N VAL A 200 -3.97 -28.25 6.65
CA VAL A 200 -3.19 -28.15 7.90
C VAL A 200 -1.69 -28.06 7.59
N PRO A 201 -0.99 -27.03 8.09
CA PRO A 201 0.43 -26.89 7.85
C PRO A 201 1.21 -27.93 8.66
N THR A 202 2.43 -28.25 8.23
CA THR A 202 3.32 -29.15 8.99
C THR A 202 4.07 -28.44 10.11
N LEU A 203 4.14 -27.11 10.03
CA LEU A 203 4.83 -26.22 10.96
C LEU A 203 4.05 -24.90 11.01
N THR A 204 4.19 -24.16 12.11
CA THR A 204 3.62 -22.80 12.22
C THR A 204 3.97 -21.95 11.00
N THR A 205 2.95 -21.44 10.31
CA THR A 205 3.06 -20.74 9.02
C THR A 205 2.47 -19.34 9.15
N LEU A 206 3.17 -18.35 8.58
CA LEU A 206 2.68 -16.97 8.52
C LEU A 206 1.53 -16.87 7.52
N LEU A 207 0.43 -16.27 7.95
CA LEU A 207 -0.72 -15.98 7.09
C LEU A 207 -0.67 -14.55 6.55
N LEU A 208 -0.50 -13.57 7.45
CA LEU A 208 -0.50 -12.15 7.13
C LEU A 208 0.47 -11.43 8.09
N GLY A 209 1.16 -10.40 7.62
CA GLY A 209 2.08 -9.67 8.49
C GLY A 209 2.54 -8.33 7.92
N VAL A 210 3.06 -7.50 8.82
CA VAL A 210 3.63 -6.19 8.53
C VAL A 210 5.05 -6.17 9.08
N SER A 211 5.99 -5.71 8.26
CA SER A 211 7.39 -5.54 8.63
C SER A 211 7.88 -4.15 8.29
N THR A 212 8.78 -3.62 9.11
CA THR A 212 9.53 -2.40 8.79
C THR A 212 10.93 -2.76 8.32
N VAL A 213 11.43 -2.02 7.32
CA VAL A 213 12.77 -2.23 6.78
C VAL A 213 13.77 -1.44 7.63
N GLY A 214 14.78 -2.12 8.17
CA GLY A 214 15.87 -1.48 8.92
C GLY A 214 16.51 -2.42 9.95
N PRO A 215 17.65 -2.02 10.54
CA PRO A 215 18.39 -2.84 11.52
C PRO A 215 17.60 -3.15 12.79
N ASN A 216 16.62 -2.31 13.16
CA ASN A 216 15.70 -2.51 14.28
C ASN A 216 14.26 -2.77 13.78
N GLY A 217 14.11 -3.39 12.60
CA GLY A 217 12.81 -3.61 11.99
C GLY A 217 11.86 -4.35 12.93
N LYS A 218 10.73 -3.73 13.24
CA LYS A 218 9.60 -4.36 13.91
C LYS A 218 8.87 -5.28 12.95
N TYR A 219 8.38 -6.40 13.47
CA TYR A 219 7.64 -7.40 12.72
C TYR A 219 6.44 -7.88 13.53
N VAL A 220 5.26 -7.85 12.92
CA VAL A 220 4.05 -8.43 13.50
C VAL A 220 3.32 -9.23 12.46
N GLY A 221 2.67 -10.32 12.88
CA GLY A 221 1.88 -11.13 11.99
C GLY A 221 0.77 -11.89 12.70
N LEU A 222 -0.03 -12.55 11.86
CA LEU A 222 -0.95 -13.60 12.24
C LEU A 222 -0.43 -14.90 11.63
N TRP A 223 -0.27 -15.91 12.46
CA TRP A 223 0.19 -17.24 12.10
C TRP A 223 -0.88 -18.27 12.43
N HIS A 224 -0.71 -19.44 11.84
CA HIS A 224 -1.50 -20.61 12.15
C HIS A 224 -0.62 -21.85 12.28
N ASP A 225 -0.99 -22.77 13.17
CA ASP A 225 -0.19 -23.96 13.49
C ASP A 225 -0.82 -25.28 13.05
N GLU A 226 -0.08 -26.36 13.26
CA GLU A 226 -0.46 -27.74 12.96
C GLU A 226 -1.63 -28.26 13.82
N HIS A 227 -1.93 -27.57 14.92
CA HIS A 227 -3.03 -27.88 15.84
C HIS A 227 -4.30 -27.08 15.54
N GLN A 228 -4.31 -26.34 14.42
CA GLN A 228 -5.40 -25.50 14.00
C GLN A 228 -5.70 -24.33 14.92
N HIS A 229 -4.68 -23.76 15.57
CA HIS A 229 -4.80 -22.54 16.36
C HIS A 229 -4.27 -21.32 15.61
N TRP A 230 -4.83 -20.17 15.93
CA TRP A 230 -4.26 -18.86 15.59
C TRP A 230 -3.13 -18.49 16.56
N LYS A 231 -2.07 -17.84 16.05
CA LYS A 231 -0.93 -17.37 16.83
C LYS A 231 -0.51 -15.97 16.39
N THR A 232 -0.13 -15.12 17.34
CA THR A 232 0.49 -13.80 17.09
C THR A 232 1.96 -13.75 17.50
N MET A 233 2.50 -14.80 18.12
CA MET A 233 3.90 -14.90 18.54
C MET A 233 4.48 -16.25 18.14
N LEU A 234 5.72 -16.25 17.63
CA LEU A 234 6.42 -17.48 17.23
C LEU A 234 7.01 -18.25 18.42
N ARG A 235 7.10 -17.66 19.62
CA ARG A 235 8.01 -18.12 20.68
C ARG A 235 7.44 -18.31 22.09
N GLU A 236 6.15 -18.13 22.33
CA GLU A 236 5.56 -18.44 23.65
C GLU A 236 4.58 -19.60 23.57
N GLU A 237 4.88 -20.68 24.31
CA GLU A 237 4.03 -21.85 24.55
C GLU A 237 2.73 -21.54 25.32
N GLY A 238 2.45 -20.26 25.62
CA GLY A 238 1.36 -19.84 26.52
C GLY A 238 0.17 -19.11 25.91
N ASN A 239 0.25 -18.64 24.66
CA ASN A 239 -0.79 -17.76 24.07
C ASN A 239 -1.53 -18.39 22.88
N ALA A 240 -1.70 -19.72 22.88
CA ALA A 240 -2.66 -20.35 21.98
C ALA A 240 -4.07 -19.93 22.43
N LEU A 241 -4.63 -18.90 21.79
CA LEU A 241 -6.02 -18.53 22.02
C LEU A 241 -6.91 -19.69 21.58
N ALA A 242 -7.96 -19.94 22.35
CA ALA A 242 -8.91 -21.04 22.15
C ALA A 242 -9.70 -20.96 20.82
N VAL A 243 -9.41 -19.96 19.98
CA VAL A 243 -10.03 -19.77 18.67
C VAL A 243 -9.33 -20.69 17.68
N THR A 244 -9.99 -21.80 17.35
CA THR A 244 -9.54 -22.74 16.32
C THR A 244 -10.00 -22.29 14.95
N TRP A 245 -9.31 -22.73 13.90
CA TRP A 245 -9.71 -22.52 12.52
C TRP A 245 -10.00 -23.84 11.80
N GLY A 246 -10.92 -23.80 10.82
CA GLY A 246 -11.36 -24.93 10.03
C GLY A 246 -10.73 -24.94 8.64
N VAL A 247 -10.34 -26.12 8.18
CA VAL A 247 -9.84 -26.32 6.81
C VAL A 247 -10.93 -25.96 5.80
N GLY A 248 -10.58 -25.16 4.79
CA GLY A 248 -11.51 -24.73 3.74
C GLY A 248 -12.54 -23.67 4.18
N THR A 249 -12.46 -23.18 5.42
CA THR A 249 -13.29 -22.08 5.91
C THR A 249 -12.65 -20.75 5.53
N ALA A 250 -13.47 -19.81 5.05
CA ALA A 250 -13.05 -18.45 4.76
C ALA A 250 -13.14 -17.60 6.03
N TYR A 251 -12.09 -16.84 6.32
CA TYR A 251 -11.99 -15.95 7.46
C TYR A 251 -11.67 -14.54 7.01
N GLN A 252 -12.29 -13.53 7.62
CA GLN A 252 -11.84 -12.15 7.53
C GLN A 252 -10.78 -11.90 8.59
N VAL A 253 -9.56 -11.58 8.19
CA VAL A 253 -8.46 -11.30 9.11
C VAL A 253 -8.08 -9.83 9.03
N ALA A 254 -7.81 -9.22 10.18
CA ALA A 254 -7.32 -7.85 10.27
C ALA A 254 -6.11 -7.78 11.19
N LEU A 255 -5.10 -7.01 10.79
CA LEU A 255 -3.98 -6.59 11.61
C LEU A 255 -4.05 -5.09 11.77
N THR A 256 -3.98 -4.61 13.00
CA THR A 256 -3.91 -3.18 13.33
C THR A 256 -2.59 -2.91 14.01
N VAL A 257 -1.83 -1.95 13.51
CA VAL A 257 -0.54 -1.50 14.06
C VAL A 257 -0.74 -0.08 14.54
N GLN A 258 -0.37 0.19 15.79
CA GLN A 258 -0.43 1.50 16.45
C GLN A 258 0.92 1.77 17.14
N ASN A 259 1.11 2.99 17.64
CA ASN A 259 2.37 3.41 18.26
C ASN A 259 2.84 2.52 19.42
N ASP A 260 1.90 2.01 20.20
CA ASP A 260 2.10 1.24 21.43
C ASP A 260 1.80 -0.26 21.29
N GLY A 261 1.38 -0.72 20.11
CA GLY A 261 1.13 -2.14 19.92
C GLY A 261 0.53 -2.54 18.58
N CYS A 262 0.20 -3.82 18.49
CA CYS A 262 -0.47 -4.42 17.36
C CYS A 262 -1.55 -5.40 17.83
N SER A 263 -2.70 -5.40 17.17
CA SER A 263 -3.77 -6.35 17.44
C SER A 263 -4.18 -7.11 16.18
N ALA A 264 -4.45 -8.40 16.34
CA ALA A 264 -4.93 -9.29 15.29
C ALA A 264 -6.38 -9.70 15.55
N TYR A 265 -7.20 -9.66 14.51
CA TYR A 265 -8.61 -10.02 14.57
C TYR A 265 -8.94 -11.08 13.52
N VAL A 266 -9.84 -12.00 13.86
CA VAL A 266 -10.43 -13.01 12.97
C VAL A 266 -11.94 -12.89 13.09
N ASP A 267 -12.64 -12.63 11.99
CA ASP A 267 -14.09 -12.40 11.92
C ASP A 267 -14.59 -11.36 12.94
N GLY A 268 -13.76 -10.35 13.21
CA GLY A 268 -14.02 -9.28 14.17
C GLY A 268 -13.70 -9.61 15.63
N GLU A 269 -13.31 -10.85 15.95
CA GLU A 269 -12.89 -11.24 17.29
C GLU A 269 -11.38 -11.05 17.47
N LEU A 270 -10.96 -10.50 18.61
CA LEU A 270 -9.54 -10.32 18.96
C LEU A 270 -8.88 -11.68 19.21
N VAL A 271 -7.92 -12.04 18.35
CA VAL A 271 -7.14 -13.29 18.46
C VAL A 271 -5.70 -13.06 18.89
N GLY A 272 -5.39 -11.86 19.38
CA GLY A 272 -4.13 -11.58 20.05
C GLY A 272 -3.73 -10.12 19.92
N SER A 273 -2.98 -9.66 20.91
CA SER A 273 -2.40 -8.32 20.94
C SER A 273 -0.95 -8.41 21.38
N LEU A 274 -0.14 -7.51 20.83
CA LEU A 274 1.28 -7.33 21.12
C LEU A 274 1.46 -5.87 21.50
N GLY A 275 1.61 -5.61 22.80
CA GLY A 275 1.97 -4.29 23.34
C GLY A 275 3.03 -4.49 24.41
N ASP A 276 3.82 -3.45 24.66
CA ASP A 276 4.79 -3.42 25.77
C ASP A 276 4.09 -3.42 27.15
#